data_AF-A0AAD6Z4J9-F1
#
_entry.id   AF-A0AAD6Z4J9-F1
#
_cell.length_a   1.000
_cell.length_b   1.000
_cell.length_c   1.000
_cell.angle_alpha   90.00
_cell.angle_beta   90.00
_cell.angle_gamma   90.00
#
_symmetry.space_group_name_H-M   'P 1'
#
loop_
_entity.id
_entity.type
_entity.pdbx_description
1 polymer ?
#
loop_
_entity_poly.entity_id
_entity_poly.type
_entity_poly.pdbx_seq_one_letter_code
_entity_poly.pdbx_strand_id
1 'polypeptide(L)'
;WIKSALSPLEIRNRLLNPDEQFQKDLVAYLESCHVGEFLTGTMAEVKTKVPLRTTTRKGLHDVIDSEEYNPTPVGYADPTQTLPEAPPPLCDCNEEMCEACACSDSWWRSLAEVTDDLVLRSNVHTC
;
A
#
# COMPACT_ATOMS: atom_id res chain seq x y z
N TRP A 1 12.23 -9.11 -25.91
CA TRP A 1 12.00 -10.05 -24.82
C TRP A 1 12.71 -9.54 -23.59
N ILE A 2 12.03 -9.47 -22.46
CA ILE A 2 12.60 -9.00 -21.19
C ILE A 2 13.61 -10.06 -20.73
N LYS A 3 14.83 -9.67 -20.35
CA LYS A 3 15.82 -10.61 -19.80
C LYS A 3 15.18 -11.32 -18.60
N SER A 4 15.30 -12.64 -18.54
CA SER A 4 14.70 -13.52 -17.52
C SER A 4 13.20 -13.79 -17.64
N ALA A 5 12.52 -13.38 -18.72
CA ALA A 5 11.14 -13.79 -18.97
C ALA A 5 11.07 -15.21 -19.58
N LEU A 6 10.18 -16.05 -19.05
CA LEU A 6 9.89 -17.37 -19.59
C LEU A 6 9.29 -17.27 -21.00
N SER A 7 9.67 -18.18 -21.88
CA SER A 7 9.03 -18.32 -23.18
C SER A 7 7.58 -18.79 -23.05
N PRO A 8 6.72 -18.46 -24.03
CA PRO A 8 5.34 -18.98 -24.05
C PRO A 8 5.26 -20.51 -23.96
N LEU A 9 6.25 -21.22 -24.52
CA LEU A 9 6.35 -22.68 -24.44
C LEU A 9 6.73 -23.16 -23.03
N GLU A 10 7.68 -22.50 -22.38
CA GLU A 10 8.06 -22.82 -20.99
C GLU A 10 6.91 -22.55 -20.01
N ILE A 11 6.18 -21.45 -20.19
CA ILE A 11 4.98 -21.14 -19.40
C ILE A 11 3.93 -22.23 -19.60
N ARG A 12 3.66 -22.61 -20.86
CA ARG A 12 2.71 -23.70 -21.18
C ARG A 12 3.13 -25.02 -20.52
N ASN A 13 4.41 -25.38 -20.61
CA ASN A 13 4.91 -26.62 -20.02
C ASN A 13 4.82 -26.58 -18.49
N ARG A 14 5.15 -25.47 -17.84
CA ARG A 14 5.00 -25.32 -16.37
C ARG A 14 3.54 -25.33 -15.92
N LEU A 15 2.62 -24.78 -16.73
CA LEU A 15 1.18 -24.87 -16.48
C LEU A 15 0.63 -26.28 -16.63
N LEU A 16 1.15 -27.08 -17.58
CA LEU A 16 0.67 -28.45 -17.84
C LEU A 16 1.35 -29.50 -16.95
N ASN A 17 2.53 -29.20 -16.41
CA ASN A 17 3.18 -30.04 -15.42
C ASN A 17 2.37 -30.01 -14.11
N PRO A 18 2.32 -31.11 -13.34
CA PRO A 18 1.69 -31.15 -12.01
C PRO A 18 2.45 -30.36 -10.94
N ASP A 19 3.30 -29.42 -11.36
CA ASP A 19 4.08 -28.55 -10.49
C ASP A 19 3.15 -27.49 -9.90
N GLU A 20 2.47 -27.90 -8.83
CA GLU A 20 1.41 -27.16 -8.15
C GLU A 20 1.87 -25.75 -7.72
N GLN A 21 3.17 -25.59 -7.45
CA GLN A 21 3.74 -24.34 -6.98
C GLN A 21 3.67 -23.23 -8.03
N PHE A 22 4.04 -23.48 -9.29
CA PHE A 22 4.02 -22.44 -10.33
C PHE A 22 2.59 -21.96 -10.62
N GLN A 23 1.61 -22.87 -10.63
CA GLN A 23 0.21 -22.51 -10.81
C GLN A 23 -0.31 -21.70 -9.62
N LYS A 24 -0.02 -22.13 -8.38
CA LYS A 24 -0.39 -21.40 -7.16
C LYS A 24 0.21 -20.00 -7.13
N ASP A 25 1.50 -19.86 -7.43
CA ASP A 25 2.19 -18.56 -7.43
C ASP A 25 1.63 -17.63 -8.51
N LEU A 26 1.29 -18.17 -9.69
CA LEU A 26 0.67 -17.38 -10.76
C LEU A 26 -0.74 -16.93 -10.39
N VAL A 27 -1.54 -17.81 -9.80
CA VAL A 27 -2.89 -17.48 -9.32
C VAL A 27 -2.81 -16.44 -8.20
N ALA A 28 -1.94 -16.64 -7.21
CA ALA A 28 -1.73 -15.69 -6.13
C ALA A 28 -1.27 -14.32 -6.64
N TYR A 29 -0.36 -14.29 -7.63
CA TYR A 29 0.03 -13.03 -8.27
C TYR A 29 -1.14 -12.35 -8.97
N LEU A 30 -1.91 -13.09 -9.77
CA LEU A 30 -3.09 -12.54 -10.45
C LEU A 30 -4.13 -12.06 -9.44
N GLU A 31 -4.37 -12.80 -8.37
CA GLU A 31 -5.25 -12.37 -7.28
C GLU A 31 -4.70 -11.09 -6.63
N SER A 32 -3.41 -11.00 -6.33
CA SER A 32 -2.80 -9.78 -5.76
C SER A 32 -2.86 -8.56 -6.69
N CYS A 33 -2.89 -8.76 -8.02
CA CYS A 33 -3.06 -7.67 -8.98
C CYS A 33 -4.52 -7.20 -9.10
N HIS A 34 -5.48 -8.07 -8.77
CA HIS A 34 -6.92 -7.78 -8.93
C HIS A 34 -7.64 -7.48 -7.62
N VAL A 35 -7.06 -7.84 -6.47
CA VAL A 35 -7.47 -7.33 -5.18
C VAL A 35 -6.75 -5.98 -5.04
N GLY A 36 -7.51 -4.88 -5.02
CA GLY A 36 -6.96 -3.54 -4.77
C GLY A 36 -6.47 -3.40 -3.33
N GLU A 37 -5.45 -4.17 -2.96
CA GLU A 37 -4.84 -4.16 -1.64
C GLU A 37 -4.05 -2.88 -1.42
N PHE A 38 -3.86 -2.58 -0.15
CA PHE A 38 -3.10 -1.44 0.32
C PHE A 38 -1.66 -1.88 0.61
N LEU A 39 -0.71 -0.95 0.60
CA LEU A 39 0.72 -1.23 0.78
C LEU A 39 1.04 -1.81 2.17
N THR A 40 0.22 -1.50 3.17
CA THR A 40 0.43 -1.92 4.57
C THR A 40 -0.55 -2.98 5.07
N GLY A 41 -1.37 -3.56 4.17
CA GLY A 41 -2.27 -4.67 4.48
C GLY A 41 -3.59 -4.66 3.72
N THR A 42 -4.58 -5.33 4.28
CA THR A 42 -5.93 -5.42 3.71
C THR A 42 -6.73 -4.13 3.94
N MET A 43 -7.78 -3.90 3.15
CA MET A 43 -8.68 -2.74 3.33
C MET A 43 -9.25 -2.66 4.76
N ALA A 44 -9.58 -3.80 5.37
CA ALA A 44 -10.12 -3.84 6.73
C ALA A 44 -9.10 -3.32 7.75
N GLU A 45 -7.84 -3.75 7.63
CA GLU A 45 -6.75 -3.31 8.51
C GLU A 45 -6.45 -1.83 8.32
N VAL A 46 -6.37 -1.35 7.08
CA VAL A 46 -6.11 0.07 6.80
C VAL A 46 -7.25 0.96 7.31
N LYS A 47 -8.52 0.54 7.18
CA LYS A 47 -9.66 1.28 7.75
C LYS A 47 -9.58 1.45 9.27
N THR A 48 -8.97 0.51 9.99
CA THR A 48 -8.78 0.66 11.45
C THR A 48 -7.70 1.67 11.81
N LYS A 49 -6.72 1.87 10.93
CA LYS A 49 -5.59 2.79 11.15
C LYS A 49 -5.94 4.23 10.75
N VAL A 50 -6.74 4.39 9.69
CA VAL A 50 -7.08 5.70 9.13
C VAL A 50 -8.18 6.38 9.96
N PRO A 51 -8.04 7.68 10.30
CA PRO A 51 -9.07 8.42 11.00
C PRO A 51 -10.34 8.58 10.13
N LEU A 52 -11.48 8.13 10.66
CA LEU A 52 -12.76 8.12 9.93
C LEU A 52 -13.37 9.52 9.78
N ARG A 53 -13.07 10.41 10.74
CA ARG A 53 -13.46 11.83 10.69
C ARG A 53 -12.25 12.71 10.93
N THR A 54 -11.91 13.52 9.93
CA THR A 54 -10.77 14.45 10.01
C THR A 54 -11.21 15.88 10.32
N THR A 55 -12.49 16.19 10.15
CA THR A 55 -13.04 17.52 10.46
C THR A 55 -14.39 17.46 11.17
N THR A 56 -14.83 18.58 11.74
CA THR A 56 -16.12 18.70 12.43
C THR A 56 -17.33 18.55 11.50
N ARG A 57 -17.15 18.74 10.18
CA ARG A 57 -18.23 18.68 9.18
C ARG A 57 -17.95 17.57 8.19
N LYS A 58 -18.96 16.79 7.82
CA LYS A 58 -18.83 15.78 6.77
C LYS A 58 -18.38 16.43 5.46
N GLY A 59 -17.15 16.15 5.06
CA GLY A 59 -16.51 16.63 3.84
C GLY A 59 -16.39 15.53 2.79
N LEU A 60 -15.95 15.90 1.60
CA LEU A 60 -15.67 14.96 0.49
C LEU A 60 -14.54 13.97 0.83
N HIS A 61 -13.67 14.34 1.78
CA HIS A 61 -12.46 13.61 2.14
C HIS A 61 -12.64 12.64 3.32
N ASP A 62 -13.83 12.56 3.93
CA ASP A 62 -14.08 11.67 5.08
C ASP A 62 -14.25 10.22 4.65
N VAL A 63 -13.66 9.29 5.41
CA VAL A 63 -13.74 7.84 5.15
C VAL A 63 -15.05 7.30 5.70
N ILE A 64 -16.09 7.28 4.85
CA ILE A 64 -17.38 6.55 5.01
C ILE A 64 -18.26 7.01 6.20
N ASP A 65 -19.59 6.96 6.03
CA ASP A 65 -20.59 7.02 7.11
C ASP A 65 -20.56 5.73 7.96
N SER A 66 -19.44 5.36 8.58
CA SER A 66 -19.52 4.37 9.65
C SER A 66 -19.92 5.07 10.95
N GLU A 67 -20.84 4.45 11.70
CA GLU A 67 -21.15 4.87 13.08
C GLU A 67 -19.95 4.67 14.03
N GLU A 68 -18.86 4.09 13.52
CA GLU A 68 -17.62 3.87 14.22
C GLU A 68 -16.83 5.18 14.33
N TYR A 69 -16.58 5.61 15.56
CA TYR A 69 -15.79 6.79 15.85
C TYR A 69 -14.33 6.40 16.04
N ASN A 70 -13.46 6.75 15.08
CA ASN A 70 -12.02 6.74 15.26
C ASN A 70 -11.53 8.19 15.42
N PRO A 71 -11.13 8.63 16.63
CA PRO A 71 -10.72 10.01 16.86
C PRO A 71 -9.48 10.35 16.05
N THR A 72 -9.46 11.54 15.46
CA THR A 72 -8.29 12.06 14.76
C THR A 72 -7.13 12.23 15.75
N PRO A 73 -5.98 11.57 15.54
CA PRO A 73 -4.81 11.75 16.41
C PRO A 73 -4.35 13.21 16.44
N VAL A 74 -3.80 13.65 17.56
CA VAL A 74 -3.21 14.99 17.67
C VAL A 74 -2.05 15.11 16.68
N GLY A 75 -2.12 16.10 15.79
CA GLY A 75 -1.10 16.33 14.76
C GLY A 75 -1.32 15.56 13.46
N TYR A 76 -2.42 14.81 13.32
CA TYR A 76 -2.80 14.22 12.04
C TYR A 76 -3.08 15.32 11.00
N ALA A 77 -2.54 15.13 9.80
CA ALA A 77 -2.78 15.98 8.64
C ALA A 77 -3.37 15.12 7.51
N ASP A 78 -4.47 15.58 6.90
CA ASP A 78 -5.14 14.82 5.85
C ASP A 78 -4.28 14.77 4.58
N PRO A 79 -3.86 13.58 4.12
CA PRO A 79 -2.97 13.44 2.99
C PRO A 79 -3.60 13.88 1.66
N THR A 80 -4.93 14.02 1.60
CA THR A 80 -5.61 14.60 0.43
C THR A 80 -5.49 16.13 0.37
N GLN A 81 -5.04 16.77 1.47
CA GLN A 81 -4.95 18.23 1.62
C GLN A 81 -3.52 18.71 1.91
N THR A 82 -2.56 17.81 2.06
CA THR A 82 -1.16 18.13 2.33
C THR A 82 -0.22 17.51 1.31
N LEU A 83 0.94 18.14 1.13
CA LEU A 83 2.01 17.56 0.33
C LEU A 83 2.74 16.47 1.13
N PRO A 84 3.19 15.38 0.47
CA PRO A 84 3.99 14.36 1.13
C PRO A 84 5.34 14.92 1.57
N GLU A 85 5.90 14.31 2.61
CA GLU A 85 7.25 14.63 3.08
C GLU A 85 8.29 14.24 2.00
N ALA A 86 9.25 15.14 1.77
CA ALA A 86 10.32 14.88 0.81
C ALA A 86 11.21 13.71 1.27
N PRO A 87 11.70 12.88 0.35
CA PRO A 87 12.59 11.78 0.71
C PRO A 87 13.87 12.30 1.37
N PRO A 88 14.43 11.57 2.35
CA PRO A 88 15.73 11.88 2.91
C PRO A 88 16.83 11.76 1.84
N PRO A 89 18.00 12.41 2.04
CA PRO A 89 19.12 12.32 1.12
C PRO A 89 19.56 10.87 0.93
N LEU A 90 19.87 10.51 -0.31
CA LEU A 90 20.34 9.17 -0.67
C LEU A 90 21.65 8.86 0.06
N CYS A 91 21.73 7.70 0.70
CA CYS A 91 23.00 7.13 1.16
C CYS A 91 23.45 6.05 0.17
N ASP A 92 24.71 6.09 -0.26
CA ASP A 92 25.35 5.03 -1.04
C ASP A 92 26.01 3.96 -0.14
N CYS A 93 25.48 3.78 1.07
CA CYS A 93 26.05 2.90 2.09
C CYS A 93 25.13 1.69 2.33
N ASN A 94 25.73 0.51 2.56
CA ASN A 94 25.00 -0.73 2.88
C ASN A 94 25.47 -1.26 4.26
N GLU A 95 25.51 -0.36 5.24
CA GLU A 95 25.96 -0.63 6.62
C GLU A 95 24.76 -0.79 7.56
N GLU A 96 24.80 -1.79 8.44
CA GLU A 96 23.67 -2.14 9.33
C GLU A 96 23.31 -1.06 10.37
N MET A 97 24.18 -0.08 10.61
CA MET A 97 23.99 0.97 11.62
C MET A 97 24.03 2.38 11.03
N CYS A 98 23.74 2.55 9.74
CA CYS A 98 23.68 3.89 9.16
C CYS A 98 22.36 4.60 9.48
N GLU A 99 22.47 5.77 10.12
CA GLU A 99 21.33 6.65 10.41
C GLU A 99 20.60 7.09 9.14
N ALA A 100 21.32 7.36 8.04
CA ALA A 100 20.69 7.77 6.76
C ALA A 100 19.85 6.64 6.13
N CYS A 101 20.32 5.39 6.23
CA CYS A 101 19.54 4.22 5.79
C CYS A 101 18.30 4.02 6.66
N ALA A 102 18.45 4.14 7.99
CA ALA A 102 17.31 4.08 8.92
C ALA A 102 16.28 5.17 8.63
N CYS A 103 16.72 6.39 8.33
CA CYS A 103 15.85 7.50 7.90
C CYS A 103 15.12 7.15 6.59
N SER A 104 15.81 6.61 5.59
CA SER A 104 15.19 6.20 4.33
C SER A 104 14.15 5.11 4.53
N ASP A 105 14.45 4.08 5.31
CA ASP A 105 13.51 3.01 5.64
C ASP A 105 12.29 3.53 6.41
N SER A 106 12.51 4.46 7.35
CA SER A 106 11.40 5.10 8.07
C SER A 106 10.51 5.93 7.15
N TRP A 107 11.11 6.64 6.19
CA TRP A 107 10.40 7.44 5.20
C TRP A 107 9.59 6.55 4.25
N TRP A 108 10.15 5.44 3.77
CA TRP A 108 9.42 4.48 2.93
C TRP A 108 8.20 3.87 3.64
N ARG A 109 8.33 3.54 4.93
CA ARG A 109 7.20 3.07 5.74
C ARG A 109 6.12 4.15 5.90
N SER A 110 6.53 5.37 6.22
CA SER A 110 5.61 6.53 6.33
C SER A 110 4.89 6.80 5.01
N LEU A 111 5.62 6.77 3.88
CA LEU A 111 5.05 6.93 2.55
C LEU A 111 3.98 5.86 2.26
N ALA A 112 4.24 4.60 2.62
CA ALA A 112 3.28 3.52 2.43
C ALA A 112 1.99 3.76 3.23
N GLU A 113 2.11 4.14 4.50
CA GLU A 113 0.95 4.46 5.36
C GLU A 113 0.15 5.67 4.84
N VAL A 114 0.84 6.74 4.43
CA VAL A 114 0.22 7.95 3.85
C VAL A 114 -0.48 7.63 2.52
N THR A 115 0.13 6.80 1.69
CA THR A 115 -0.45 6.37 0.41
C THR A 115 -1.72 5.55 0.65
N ASP A 116 -1.71 4.68 1.65
CA ASP A 116 -2.86 3.86 1.98
C ASP A 116 -4.06 4.70 2.44
N ASP A 117 -3.81 5.69 3.30
CA ASP A 117 -4.82 6.67 3.73
C ASP A 117 -5.38 7.45 2.53
N LEU A 118 -4.50 7.97 1.67
CA LEU A 118 -4.87 8.71 0.46
C LEU A 118 -5.74 7.87 -0.50
N VAL A 119 -5.33 6.63 -0.78
CA VAL A 119 -6.05 5.70 -1.64
C VAL A 119 -7.40 5.34 -1.03
N LEU A 120 -7.46 5.12 0.28
CA LEU A 120 -8.70 4.78 0.98
C LEU A 120 -9.73 5.92 0.86
N ARG A 121 -9.29 7.17 1.01
CA ARG A 121 -10.16 8.35 0.88
C ARG A 121 -10.60 8.62 -0.56
N SER A 122 -9.72 8.36 -1.54
CA SER A 122 -9.94 8.81 -2.92
C SER A 122 -10.58 7.75 -3.82
N ASN A 123 -10.31 6.45 -3.57
CA ASN A 123 -10.63 5.37 -4.49
C ASN A 123 -11.65 4.35 -3.96
N VAL A 124 -12.04 4.43 -2.69
CA VAL A 124 -13.08 3.55 -2.14
C VAL A 124 -14.43 4.24 -2.22
N HIS A 125 -15.24 3.82 -3.20
CA HIS A 125 -16.61 4.27 -3.36
C HIS A 125 -17.58 3.27 -2.71
N THR A 126 -18.49 3.75 -1.87
CA THR A 126 -19.67 2.98 -1.46
C THR A 126 -20.74 3.11 -2.54
N CYS A 127 -20.95 2.04 -3.32
CA CYS A 127 -22.12 1.89 -4.19
C CYS A 127 -23.35 1.43 -3.38
#